data_AF-A0A395MDX5-F1
#
_entry.id   AF-A0A395MDX5-F1
#
_cell.length_a   1.000
_cell.length_b   1.000
_cell.length_c   1.000
_cell.angle_alpha   90.00
_cell.angle_beta   90.00
_cell.angle_gamma   90.00
#
_symmetry.space_group_name_H-M   'P 1'
#
loop_
_entity.id
_entity.type
_entity.pdbx_description
1 polymer ?
#
loop_
_entity_poly.entity_id
_entity_poly.type
_entity_poly.pdbx_seq_one_letter_code
_entity_poly.pdbx_strand_id
1 'polypeptide(L)'
;MPSDTSGSCLCGASAYSYTDEPVMRALCYCTPCRKVSGGTNTVTFAVPEEKFTVTKGQPKSYAVNHEYGMTLIMFFCPDCGTTLWMEATAPQFKGLKLIQAGTLTNAKKLNDKVDAEFYVLERASWLVPIENAAQSKEFEAGVINDSLLLRQYGQGGSICWWLGCGYYHISQDESHNYAYDAAAAVIAGGRPFSLFESRRWRYFFTRNKPGWKPPSRAAITRILPDFYQELYDEVFKRITSSEWFNIIFDASDNVSGHRIVNISVQLPDGPAFYWKTFDTGDEQHTAENWVKLIWGEMQQLCGGDLSRINSICTDTENTMRSVHGLLGRFPELSHINFSLGDSHGLQLLIKDILLLPFFEDLIITRWGSQYNSFFSLLRSRDLARDWSIRKDVRDELRSQDCPVLLPEAVRIIKDNSFWLKLETAIAVLKPVNEFQHASEAYGAGITHVVNGWLQIKSKWSEMGEADQFPDIPSDDIDAIFKARLDKQTVFARVQEYLQKQLKNDDEYHRALSEFTHFRMRTGGPDSLFNKHSAVYDDGFKPAMAWQCLLNQGSILARVAVKAFIFMNDRVLDRLKDQEYAHKKRWADLEEKDWLELEDSYLISRVICERARQEGLDGWCDGLHQWRF
;
A
#
# COMPACT_ATOMS: atom_id res chain seq x y z
N MET A 1 26.71 5.84 -64.55
CA MET A 1 26.34 5.47 -63.16
C MET A 1 25.03 4.72 -63.23
N PRO A 2 24.80 3.64 -62.46
CA PRO A 2 23.49 2.99 -62.43
C PRO A 2 22.43 4.04 -62.10
N SER A 3 21.32 4.08 -62.83
CA SER A 3 20.26 5.05 -62.59
C SER A 3 19.75 4.92 -61.15
N ASP A 4 19.53 6.04 -60.45
CA ASP A 4 19.04 6.08 -59.05
C ASP A 4 17.66 5.41 -58.84
N THR A 5 17.07 4.88 -59.90
CA THR A 5 15.76 4.23 -59.98
C THR A 5 15.83 2.85 -60.65
N SER A 6 16.84 2.05 -60.34
CA SER A 6 16.93 0.64 -60.79
C SER A 6 17.12 -0.34 -59.63
N GLY A 7 16.85 -1.61 -59.91
CA GLY A 7 17.11 -2.71 -58.98
C GLY A 7 17.33 -4.04 -59.69
N SER A 8 17.85 -5.02 -58.96
CA SER A 8 18.11 -6.35 -59.48
C SER A 8 17.98 -7.41 -58.40
N CYS A 9 17.80 -8.66 -58.82
CA CYS A 9 17.84 -9.81 -57.92
C CYS A 9 19.26 -10.06 -57.40
N LEU A 10 19.39 -10.96 -56.42
CA LEU A 10 20.68 -11.28 -55.80
C LEU A 10 21.73 -11.76 -56.81
N CYS A 11 21.35 -12.57 -57.80
CA CYS A 11 22.29 -13.07 -58.83
C CYS A 11 22.43 -12.14 -60.06
N GLY A 12 21.65 -11.05 -60.14
CA GLY A 12 21.67 -10.11 -61.27
C GLY A 12 21.10 -10.67 -62.59
N ALA A 13 20.48 -11.85 -62.59
CA ALA A 13 19.84 -12.45 -63.77
C ALA A 13 18.51 -11.76 -64.14
N SER A 14 17.86 -11.12 -63.16
CA SER A 14 16.63 -10.35 -63.34
C SER A 14 16.82 -8.93 -62.80
N ALA A 15 16.42 -7.94 -63.59
CA ALA A 15 16.56 -6.52 -63.26
C ALA A 15 15.39 -5.68 -63.78
N TYR A 16 15.16 -4.55 -63.12
CA TYR A 16 14.11 -3.60 -63.46
C TYR A 16 14.61 -2.16 -63.32
N SER A 17 13.89 -1.24 -63.94
CA SER A 17 14.00 0.20 -63.73
C SER A 17 12.62 0.80 -63.49
N TYR A 18 12.57 1.91 -62.77
CA TYR A 18 11.39 2.73 -62.64
C TYR A 18 11.71 4.21 -62.87
N THR A 19 10.67 5.02 -63.01
CA THR A 19 10.76 6.48 -63.15
C THR A 19 9.92 7.15 -62.07
N ASP A 20 10.29 8.39 -61.72
CA ASP A 20 9.67 9.20 -60.67
C ASP A 20 9.83 8.65 -59.23
N GLU A 21 9.36 9.43 -58.26
CA GLU A 21 9.38 9.09 -56.84
C GLU A 21 8.27 8.08 -56.50
N PRO A 22 8.53 7.09 -55.63
CA PRO A 22 7.49 6.18 -55.16
C PRO A 22 6.30 6.94 -54.56
N VAL A 23 5.08 6.52 -54.91
CA VAL A 23 3.85 7.12 -54.37
C VAL A 23 3.66 6.75 -52.90
N MET A 24 4.30 5.66 -52.44
CA MET A 24 4.31 5.25 -51.05
C MET A 24 5.51 4.36 -50.75
N ARG A 25 6.18 4.61 -49.62
CA ARG A 25 7.18 3.73 -49.02
C ARG A 25 6.58 3.12 -47.75
N ALA A 26 6.43 1.80 -47.71
CA ALA A 26 5.74 1.16 -46.61
C ALA A 26 6.41 -0.10 -46.10
N LEU A 27 6.27 -0.34 -44.80
CA LEU A 27 6.55 -1.64 -44.18
C LEU A 27 5.25 -2.44 -44.09
N CYS A 28 5.32 -3.75 -44.29
CA CYS A 28 4.17 -4.64 -44.08
C CYS A 28 4.54 -5.85 -43.23
N TYR A 29 3.78 -6.06 -42.16
CA TYR A 29 4.00 -7.14 -41.18
C TYR A 29 3.13 -8.38 -41.39
N CYS A 30 2.31 -8.41 -42.46
CA CYS A 30 1.42 -9.55 -42.70
C CYS A 30 2.20 -10.84 -42.96
N THR A 31 1.55 -11.99 -42.72
CA THR A 31 2.19 -13.31 -42.86
C THR A 31 2.83 -13.54 -44.24
N PRO A 32 2.19 -13.21 -45.38
CA PRO A 32 2.86 -13.29 -46.68
C PRO A 32 4.12 -12.44 -46.78
N CYS A 33 4.12 -11.20 -46.28
CA CYS A 33 5.28 -10.32 -46.33
C CYS A 33 6.44 -10.85 -45.45
N ARG A 34 6.15 -11.39 -44.26
CA ARG A 34 7.15 -12.07 -43.43
C ARG A 34 7.76 -13.28 -44.16
N LYS A 35 6.93 -14.10 -44.79
CA LYS A 35 7.38 -15.30 -45.53
C LYS A 35 8.18 -14.97 -46.79
N VAL A 36 7.83 -13.90 -47.51
CA VAL A 36 8.53 -13.45 -48.71
C VAL A 36 9.91 -12.90 -48.40
N SER A 37 10.04 -12.10 -47.34
CA SER A 37 11.32 -11.49 -46.94
C SER A 37 12.22 -12.44 -46.15
N GLY A 38 11.65 -13.45 -45.48
CA GLY A 38 12.34 -14.21 -44.44
C GLY A 38 12.65 -13.39 -43.18
N GLY A 39 12.15 -12.15 -43.11
CA GLY A 39 12.35 -11.22 -42.01
C GLY A 39 11.06 -10.88 -41.27
N THR A 40 11.10 -9.83 -40.46
CA THR A 40 9.95 -9.39 -39.68
C THR A 40 8.92 -8.62 -40.50
N ASN A 41 9.29 -8.11 -41.67
CA ASN A 41 8.46 -7.34 -42.59
C ASN A 41 9.10 -7.28 -43.98
N THR A 42 8.33 -6.84 -44.98
CA THR A 42 8.87 -6.30 -46.23
C THR A 42 8.90 -4.78 -46.18
N VAL A 43 9.92 -4.19 -46.81
CA VAL A 43 9.94 -2.76 -47.15
C VAL A 43 9.60 -2.64 -48.64
N THR A 44 8.53 -1.91 -48.94
CA THR A 44 7.94 -1.84 -50.27
C THR A 44 7.87 -0.40 -50.78
N PHE A 45 8.31 -0.19 -52.01
CA PHE A 45 8.17 1.07 -52.73
C PHE A 45 7.07 0.88 -53.79
N ALA A 46 5.94 1.56 -53.62
CA ALA A 46 4.84 1.51 -54.57
C ALA A 46 5.12 2.48 -55.72
N VAL A 47 5.16 1.95 -56.94
CA VAL A 47 5.42 2.72 -58.16
C VAL A 47 4.31 2.43 -59.17
N PRO A 48 3.78 3.44 -59.89
CA PRO A 48 2.81 3.20 -60.96
C PRO A 48 3.34 2.23 -62.03
N GLU A 49 2.49 1.31 -62.48
CA GLU A 49 2.85 0.25 -63.43
C GLU A 49 3.41 0.81 -64.74
N GLU A 50 2.84 1.91 -65.25
CA GLU A 50 3.30 2.60 -66.44
C GLU A 50 4.69 3.24 -66.29
N LYS A 51 5.18 3.38 -65.05
CA LYS A 51 6.50 3.93 -64.70
C LYS A 51 7.51 2.84 -64.39
N PHE A 52 7.15 1.56 -64.45
CA PHE A 52 8.00 0.42 -64.15
C PHE A 52 8.33 -0.39 -65.42
N THR A 53 9.56 -0.87 -65.54
CA THR A 53 10.00 -1.68 -66.70
C THR A 53 10.97 -2.76 -66.26
N VAL A 54 10.73 -4.00 -66.70
CA VAL A 54 11.71 -5.09 -66.56
C VAL A 54 12.78 -4.91 -67.64
N THR A 55 14.02 -4.70 -67.21
CA THR A 55 15.15 -4.41 -68.11
C THR A 55 15.94 -5.66 -68.47
N LYS A 56 15.85 -6.71 -67.64
CA LYS A 56 16.57 -7.97 -67.84
C LYS A 56 15.86 -9.14 -67.19
N GLY A 57 15.89 -10.31 -67.84
CA GLY A 57 15.35 -11.57 -67.34
C GLY A 57 13.83 -11.69 -67.45
N GLN A 58 13.31 -12.89 -67.19
CA GLN A 58 11.87 -13.17 -67.12
C GLN A 58 11.53 -13.70 -65.73
N PRO A 59 11.14 -12.82 -64.79
CA PRO A 59 10.73 -13.23 -63.45
C PRO A 59 9.54 -14.20 -63.50
N LYS A 60 9.56 -15.22 -62.65
CA LYS A 60 8.41 -16.10 -62.44
C LYS A 60 7.46 -15.46 -61.45
N SER A 61 6.16 -15.76 -61.57
CA SER A 61 5.14 -15.26 -60.66
C SER A 61 4.51 -16.38 -59.83
N TYR A 62 4.17 -16.08 -58.58
CA TYR A 62 3.35 -16.95 -57.72
C TYR A 62 2.23 -16.10 -57.11
N ALA A 63 1.00 -16.61 -57.13
CA ALA A 63 -0.17 -15.92 -56.58
C ALA A 63 -0.66 -16.61 -55.31
N VAL A 64 -0.97 -15.82 -54.28
CA VAL A 64 -1.53 -16.29 -53.01
C VAL A 64 -2.73 -15.45 -52.62
N ASN A 65 -3.78 -16.10 -52.14
CA ASN A 65 -4.92 -15.40 -51.55
C ASN A 65 -4.57 -14.97 -50.12
N HIS A 66 -4.67 -13.67 -49.88
CA HIS A 66 -4.53 -13.06 -48.57
C HIS A 66 -5.81 -13.32 -47.75
N GLU A 67 -5.69 -13.50 -46.44
CA GLU A 67 -6.79 -13.79 -45.50
C GLU A 67 -7.90 -12.72 -45.50
N TYR A 68 -7.60 -11.54 -46.05
CA TYR A 68 -8.49 -10.37 -46.15
C TYR A 68 -9.13 -10.20 -47.54
N GLY A 69 -9.17 -11.26 -48.34
CA GLY A 69 -9.95 -11.32 -49.59
C GLY A 69 -9.30 -10.73 -50.84
N MET A 70 -8.00 -10.41 -50.80
CA MET A 70 -7.23 -9.98 -51.98
C MET A 70 -6.20 -11.04 -52.40
N THR A 71 -5.90 -11.15 -53.69
CA THR A 71 -4.78 -11.94 -54.20
C THR A 71 -3.52 -11.09 -54.31
N LEU A 72 -2.41 -11.58 -53.75
CA LEU A 72 -1.05 -11.06 -53.91
C LEU A 72 -0.31 -11.89 -54.96
N ILE A 73 0.28 -11.24 -55.95
CA ILE A 73 1.09 -11.86 -57.01
C ILE A 73 2.54 -11.42 -56.81
N MET A 74 3.42 -12.35 -56.48
CA MET A 74 4.84 -12.09 -56.23
C MET A 74 5.65 -12.45 -57.48
N PHE A 75 6.51 -11.54 -57.93
CA PHE A 75 7.40 -11.76 -59.07
C PHE A 75 8.83 -11.90 -58.58
N PHE A 76 9.44 -13.05 -58.86
CA PHE A 76 10.75 -13.41 -58.32
C PHE A 76 11.68 -14.00 -59.39
N CYS A 77 12.98 -13.90 -59.15
CA CYS A 77 13.98 -14.45 -60.04
C CYS A 77 13.95 -15.99 -60.00
N PRO A 78 13.85 -16.69 -61.14
CA PRO A 78 13.84 -18.16 -61.15
C PRO A 78 15.16 -18.78 -60.67
N ASP A 79 16.27 -18.06 -60.76
CA ASP A 79 17.60 -18.60 -60.48
C ASP A 79 17.99 -18.47 -59.01
N CYS A 80 17.58 -17.39 -58.33
CA CYS A 80 17.97 -17.12 -56.94
C CYS A 80 16.79 -16.89 -55.97
N GLY A 81 15.55 -16.92 -56.44
CA GLY A 81 14.35 -16.79 -55.60
C GLY A 81 14.09 -15.39 -55.04
N THR A 82 14.94 -14.38 -55.30
CA THR A 82 14.70 -13.01 -54.84
C THR A 82 13.39 -12.47 -55.42
N THR A 83 12.46 -12.08 -54.55
CA THR A 83 11.23 -11.37 -54.95
C THR A 83 11.57 -9.92 -55.26
N LEU A 84 11.25 -9.49 -56.49
CA LEU A 84 11.60 -8.15 -57.00
C LEU A 84 10.47 -7.16 -56.78
N TRP A 85 9.24 -7.56 -57.09
CA TRP A 85 8.05 -6.77 -56.81
C TRP A 85 6.85 -7.67 -56.53
N MET A 86 5.80 -7.07 -56.00
CA MET A 86 4.50 -7.68 -55.84
C MET A 86 3.42 -6.86 -56.53
N GLU A 87 2.29 -7.49 -56.83
CA GLU A 87 1.06 -6.86 -57.27
C GLU A 87 -0.07 -7.33 -56.36
N ALA A 88 -1.06 -6.48 -56.13
CA ALA A 88 -2.21 -6.81 -55.30
C ALA A 88 -3.51 -6.45 -56.03
N THR A 89 -4.49 -7.32 -55.93
CA THR A 89 -5.81 -7.15 -56.58
C THR A 89 -6.74 -6.17 -55.85
N ALA A 90 -6.39 -5.78 -54.62
CA ALA A 90 -7.19 -4.82 -53.86
C ALA A 90 -7.24 -3.46 -54.58
N PRO A 91 -8.40 -2.78 -54.63
CA PRO A 91 -8.60 -1.57 -55.44
C PRO A 91 -7.55 -0.48 -55.24
N GLN A 92 -7.07 -0.30 -54.01
CA GLN A 92 -6.09 0.71 -53.61
C GLN A 92 -4.67 0.44 -54.14
N PHE A 93 -4.35 -0.80 -54.53
CA PHE A 93 -3.03 -1.17 -55.08
C PHE A 93 -3.08 -1.46 -56.58
N LYS A 94 -4.26 -1.32 -57.19
CA LYS A 94 -4.44 -1.60 -58.62
C LYS A 94 -3.59 -0.63 -59.45
N GLY A 95 -2.83 -1.19 -60.39
CA GLY A 95 -1.92 -0.41 -61.24
C GLY A 95 -0.62 0.02 -60.55
N LEU A 96 -0.29 -0.53 -59.38
CA LEU A 96 0.98 -0.28 -58.69
C LEU A 96 1.86 -1.55 -58.69
N LYS A 97 3.15 -1.36 -58.93
CA LYS A 97 4.21 -2.36 -58.69
C LYS A 97 4.80 -2.09 -57.31
N LEU A 98 4.66 -3.06 -56.42
CA LEU A 98 5.13 -3.02 -55.04
C LEU A 98 6.57 -3.54 -54.97
N ILE A 99 7.52 -2.69 -55.34
CA ILE A 99 8.94 -3.01 -55.44
C ILE A 99 9.51 -3.35 -54.06
N GLN A 100 10.21 -4.48 -53.94
CA GLN A 100 10.89 -4.86 -52.71
C GLN A 100 12.17 -4.03 -52.56
N ALA A 101 12.19 -3.09 -51.61
CA ALA A 101 13.20 -2.05 -51.51
C ALA A 101 14.63 -2.60 -51.29
N GLY A 102 14.76 -3.80 -50.72
CA GLY A 102 16.05 -4.48 -50.59
C GLY A 102 16.71 -4.87 -51.92
N THR A 103 16.00 -4.79 -53.04
CA THR A 103 16.52 -5.08 -54.39
C THR A 103 17.02 -3.84 -55.13
N LEU A 104 16.91 -2.65 -54.53
CA LEU A 104 17.35 -1.39 -55.12
C LEU A 104 18.87 -1.37 -55.28
N THR A 105 19.36 -0.90 -56.43
CA THR A 105 20.80 -0.73 -56.67
C THR A 105 21.40 0.36 -55.79
N ASN A 106 20.66 1.47 -55.56
CA ASN A 106 21.07 2.54 -54.66
C ASN A 106 20.47 2.33 -53.26
N ALA A 107 21.23 1.68 -52.38
CA ALA A 107 20.82 1.41 -51.00
C ALA A 107 20.56 2.68 -50.17
N LYS A 108 21.06 3.86 -50.56
CA LYS A 108 20.80 5.11 -49.82
C LYS A 108 19.32 5.48 -49.76
N LYS A 109 18.53 5.05 -50.74
CA LYS A 109 17.07 5.24 -50.75
C LYS A 109 16.37 4.52 -49.60
N LEU A 110 17.00 3.54 -48.95
CA LEU A 110 16.48 2.92 -47.72
C LEU A 110 16.47 3.88 -46.53
N ASN A 111 17.19 5.01 -46.60
CA ASN A 111 17.14 6.06 -45.58
C ASN A 111 16.01 7.07 -45.83
N ASP A 112 15.27 6.96 -46.94
CA ASP A 112 14.12 7.81 -47.19
C ASP A 112 13.04 7.56 -46.14
N LYS A 113 12.23 8.58 -45.88
CA LYS A 113 11.12 8.49 -44.93
C LYS A 113 10.19 7.31 -45.29
N VAL A 114 9.79 6.54 -44.28
CA VAL A 114 8.69 5.58 -44.39
C VAL A 114 7.36 6.31 -44.24
N ASP A 115 6.46 6.11 -45.20
CA ASP A 115 5.15 6.75 -45.23
C ASP A 115 4.12 5.96 -44.42
N ALA A 116 4.19 4.62 -44.42
CA ALA A 116 3.21 3.77 -43.75
C ALA A 116 3.76 2.43 -43.23
N GLU A 117 3.08 1.87 -42.24
CA GLU A 117 3.24 0.53 -41.69
C GLU A 117 1.89 -0.20 -41.73
N PHE A 118 1.81 -1.33 -42.43
CA PHE A 118 0.60 -2.14 -42.57
C PHE A 118 0.67 -3.41 -41.71
N TYR A 119 -0.48 -3.86 -41.19
CA TYR A 119 -0.60 -5.02 -40.30
C TYR A 119 0.15 -4.87 -38.99
N VAL A 120 0.11 -3.69 -38.38
CA VAL A 120 0.89 -3.36 -37.18
C VAL A 120 0.58 -4.25 -35.96
N LEU A 121 -0.55 -4.96 -35.97
CA LEU A 121 -0.88 -5.97 -34.95
C LEU A 121 0.01 -7.22 -35.06
N GLU A 122 0.50 -7.53 -36.25
CA GLU A 122 1.39 -8.64 -36.56
C GLU A 122 2.87 -8.25 -36.41
N ARG A 123 3.17 -7.01 -36.02
CA ARG A 123 4.53 -6.53 -35.79
C ARG A 123 5.13 -7.27 -34.59
N ALA A 124 6.34 -7.80 -34.77
CA ALA A 124 7.09 -8.40 -33.67
C ALA A 124 7.23 -7.40 -32.50
N SER A 125 6.97 -7.85 -31.27
CA SER A 125 6.82 -6.97 -30.09
C SER A 125 8.07 -6.15 -29.75
N TRP A 126 9.26 -6.60 -30.17
CA TRP A 126 10.53 -5.91 -29.97
C TRP A 126 10.83 -4.86 -31.06
N LEU A 127 10.02 -4.78 -32.12
CA LEU A 127 10.12 -3.72 -33.12
C LEU A 127 9.31 -2.50 -32.70
N VAL A 128 9.96 -1.34 -32.74
CA VAL A 128 9.35 -0.05 -32.42
C VAL A 128 8.72 0.54 -33.70
N PRO A 129 7.52 1.15 -33.63
CA PRO A 129 6.95 1.90 -34.75
C PRO A 129 7.91 2.96 -35.28
N ILE A 130 7.96 3.12 -36.61
CA ILE A 130 8.70 4.18 -37.28
C ILE A 130 7.99 5.51 -37.05
N GLU A 131 8.76 6.49 -36.57
CA GLU A 131 8.26 7.82 -36.26
C GLU A 131 7.65 8.48 -37.50
N ASN A 132 6.43 9.04 -37.36
CA ASN A 132 5.69 9.73 -38.42
C ASN A 132 5.25 8.86 -39.63
N ALA A 133 5.37 7.52 -39.55
CA ALA A 133 4.76 6.60 -40.51
C ALA A 133 3.30 6.28 -40.10
N ALA A 134 2.37 6.33 -41.06
CA ALA A 134 0.97 5.99 -40.83
C ALA A 134 0.84 4.52 -40.40
N GLN A 135 0.15 4.24 -39.30
CA GLN A 135 0.01 2.88 -38.76
C GLN A 135 -1.36 2.31 -39.15
N SER A 136 -1.40 1.21 -39.89
CA SER A 136 -2.64 0.56 -40.33
C SER A 136 -2.74 -0.86 -39.78
N LYS A 137 -3.88 -1.19 -39.17
CA LYS A 137 -4.17 -2.54 -38.65
C LYS A 137 -4.41 -3.54 -39.78
N GLU A 138 -4.96 -3.07 -40.90
CA GLU A 138 -5.29 -3.87 -42.09
C GLU A 138 -4.99 -3.05 -43.37
N PHE A 139 -5.34 -3.56 -44.55
CA PHE A 139 -5.32 -2.75 -45.77
C PHE A 139 -6.63 -1.96 -45.89
N GLU A 140 -6.81 -0.89 -45.12
CA GLU A 140 -8.03 -0.06 -45.19
C GLU A 140 -8.12 0.71 -46.52
N ALA A 141 -9.32 0.70 -47.13
CA ALA A 141 -9.65 1.46 -48.33
C ALA A 141 -9.78 2.94 -47.99
N GLY A 142 -8.66 3.67 -48.02
CA GLY A 142 -8.63 5.11 -47.74
C GLY A 142 -7.23 5.71 -47.68
N VAL A 143 -6.19 4.88 -47.52
CA VAL A 143 -4.80 5.36 -47.38
C VAL A 143 -4.18 5.85 -48.71
N ILE A 144 -4.72 5.42 -49.86
CA ILE A 144 -4.08 5.69 -51.17
C ILE A 144 -4.78 6.78 -51.99
N ASN A 145 -6.03 7.16 -51.72
CA ASN A 145 -6.84 7.82 -52.76
C ASN A 145 -7.19 9.31 -52.66
N ASP A 146 -6.82 10.08 -51.62
CA ASP A 146 -7.23 11.52 -51.59
C ASP A 146 -6.12 12.55 -51.37
N SER A 147 -4.88 12.16 -51.05
CA SER A 147 -3.80 13.13 -50.79
C SER A 147 -2.70 13.22 -51.85
N LEU A 148 -2.67 12.30 -52.83
CA LEU A 148 -1.60 12.23 -53.84
C LEU A 148 -1.97 12.76 -55.23
N LEU A 149 -3.26 12.85 -55.57
CA LEU A 149 -3.74 13.41 -56.85
C LEU A 149 -3.91 14.94 -56.84
N LEU A 150 -3.95 15.58 -55.67
CA LEU A 150 -4.24 17.02 -55.55
C LEU A 150 -3.03 17.95 -55.73
N ARG A 151 -1.82 17.44 -55.99
CA ARG A 151 -0.62 18.28 -56.19
C ARG A 151 -0.50 18.92 -57.58
N GLN A 152 -1.45 18.69 -58.49
CA GLN A 152 -1.31 19.17 -59.88
C GLN A 152 -2.05 20.47 -60.23
N TYR A 153 -2.86 21.07 -59.34
CA TYR A 153 -3.57 22.31 -59.68
C TYR A 153 -3.67 23.32 -58.52
N GLY A 154 -3.22 24.55 -58.78
CA GLY A 154 -3.81 25.76 -58.18
C GLY A 154 -2.99 26.48 -57.12
N GLN A 155 -2.22 27.49 -57.56
CA GLN A 155 -1.71 28.56 -56.72
C GLN A 155 -2.85 29.42 -56.14
N GLY A 156 -2.61 29.98 -54.95
CA GLY A 156 -3.13 31.29 -54.58
C GLY A 156 -4.11 31.31 -53.41
N GLY A 157 -3.71 32.04 -52.37
CA GLY A 157 -4.66 32.71 -51.47
C GLY A 157 -5.16 31.86 -50.30
N SER A 158 -4.93 32.40 -49.10
CA SER A 158 -5.45 31.92 -47.83
C SER A 158 -6.92 31.50 -47.88
N ILE A 159 -7.22 30.30 -47.38
CA ILE A 159 -8.32 30.00 -46.43
C ILE A 159 -8.36 28.49 -46.17
N CYS A 160 -8.29 28.16 -44.87
CA CYS A 160 -8.83 27.00 -44.17
C CYS A 160 -8.60 25.59 -44.75
N TRP A 161 -7.74 24.79 -44.11
CA TRP A 161 -7.75 23.32 -44.20
C TRP A 161 -7.49 22.67 -42.85
N TRP A 162 -8.55 22.66 -42.04
CA TRP A 162 -8.87 21.52 -41.20
C TRP A 162 -9.22 20.31 -42.10
N LEU A 163 -9.01 19.11 -41.54
CA LEU A 163 -9.45 17.79 -42.02
C LEU A 163 -8.45 17.01 -42.87
N GLY A 164 -7.87 15.97 -42.26
CA GLY A 164 -7.12 14.92 -42.97
C GLY A 164 -6.19 14.07 -42.11
N CYS A 165 -5.75 14.58 -40.95
CA CYS A 165 -5.28 13.71 -39.87
C CYS A 165 -6.52 13.30 -39.08
N GLY A 166 -6.84 12.01 -39.05
CA GLY A 166 -7.74 11.44 -38.04
C GLY A 166 -7.08 11.55 -36.66
N TYR A 167 -6.87 12.77 -36.16
CA TYR A 167 -6.82 13.01 -34.74
C TYR A 167 -8.15 12.51 -34.21
N TYR A 168 -8.14 11.52 -33.32
CA TYR A 168 -9.29 11.29 -32.47
C TYR A 168 -9.57 12.64 -31.80
N HIS A 169 -10.59 13.33 -32.30
CA HIS A 169 -10.98 14.61 -31.77
C HIS A 169 -11.65 14.28 -30.45
N ILE A 170 -10.89 14.41 -29.37
CA ILE A 170 -11.46 14.29 -28.03
C ILE A 170 -12.49 15.39 -27.93
N SER A 171 -13.74 14.99 -27.67
CA SER A 171 -14.83 15.94 -27.48
C SER A 171 -14.54 16.78 -26.24
N GLN A 172 -15.21 17.92 -26.09
CA GLN A 172 -15.08 18.70 -24.86
C GLN A 172 -15.48 17.86 -23.63
N ASP A 173 -16.51 17.03 -23.76
CA ASP A 173 -16.97 16.13 -22.70
C ASP A 173 -15.92 15.07 -22.36
N GLU A 174 -15.30 14.44 -23.37
CA GLU A 174 -14.28 13.43 -23.14
C GLU A 174 -13.00 14.06 -22.55
N SER A 175 -12.65 15.28 -22.96
CA SER A 175 -11.54 16.03 -22.38
C SER A 175 -11.83 16.47 -20.94
N HIS A 176 -13.09 16.79 -20.63
CA HIS A 176 -13.54 17.11 -19.28
C HIS A 176 -13.45 15.88 -18.39
N ASN A 177 -13.93 14.72 -18.85
CA ASN A 177 -13.84 13.46 -18.12
C ASN A 177 -12.38 13.08 -17.80
N TYR A 178 -11.44 13.23 -18.74
CA TYR A 178 -10.02 12.98 -18.42
C TYR A 178 -9.43 14.00 -17.46
N ALA A 179 -9.91 15.25 -17.47
CA ALA A 179 -9.48 16.24 -16.50
C ALA A 179 -10.02 15.91 -15.10
N TYR A 180 -11.22 15.35 -15.03
CA TYR A 180 -11.85 14.82 -13.83
C TYR A 180 -11.09 13.58 -13.31
N ASP A 181 -10.77 12.60 -14.16
CA ASP A 181 -9.93 11.44 -13.80
C ASP A 181 -8.52 11.86 -13.34
N ALA A 182 -7.95 12.89 -13.95
CA ALA A 182 -6.67 13.45 -13.52
C ALA A 182 -6.77 14.10 -12.13
N ALA A 183 -7.88 14.80 -11.84
CA ALA A 183 -8.16 15.34 -10.51
C ALA A 183 -8.33 14.21 -9.48
N ALA A 184 -9.05 13.13 -9.84
CA ALA A 184 -9.18 11.93 -9.04
C ALA A 184 -7.82 11.30 -8.72
N ALA A 185 -6.95 11.15 -9.73
CA ALA A 185 -5.61 10.59 -9.56
C ALA A 185 -4.71 11.47 -8.67
N VAL A 186 -4.90 12.80 -8.69
CA VAL A 186 -4.21 13.72 -7.78
C VAL A 186 -4.67 13.54 -6.35
N ILE A 187 -5.99 13.56 -6.11
CA ILE A 187 -6.57 13.47 -4.77
C ILE A 187 -6.38 12.07 -4.17
N ALA A 188 -6.84 11.02 -4.86
CA ALA A 188 -6.78 9.65 -4.34
C ALA A 188 -5.36 9.08 -4.30
N GLY A 189 -4.50 9.50 -5.24
CA GLY A 189 -3.13 8.98 -5.37
C GLY A 189 -2.04 9.86 -4.74
N GLY A 190 -2.40 10.99 -4.11
CA GLY A 190 -1.43 11.95 -3.56
C GLY A 190 -0.41 12.43 -4.61
N ARG A 191 -0.83 12.59 -5.87
CA ARG A 191 0.08 12.89 -6.98
C ARG A 191 0.27 14.40 -7.14
N PRO A 192 1.49 14.88 -7.43
CA PRO A 192 1.71 16.30 -7.63
C PRO A 192 0.98 16.80 -8.90
N PHE A 193 0.42 18.01 -8.85
CA PHE A 193 -0.25 18.62 -10.01
C PHE A 193 0.63 18.69 -11.26
N SER A 194 1.95 18.81 -11.07
CA SER A 194 2.94 18.88 -12.14
C SER A 194 3.12 17.56 -12.89
N LEU A 195 2.55 16.45 -12.40
CA LEU A 195 2.60 15.14 -13.06
C LEU A 195 2.11 15.23 -14.51
N PHE A 196 0.96 15.85 -14.74
CA PHE A 196 0.35 16.01 -16.07
C PHE A 196 1.03 17.09 -16.93
N GLU A 197 1.93 17.87 -16.32
CA GLU A 197 2.70 18.91 -17.01
C GLU A 197 4.12 18.46 -17.38
N SER A 198 4.63 17.43 -16.69
CA SER A 198 5.96 16.88 -16.92
C SER A 198 6.11 16.39 -18.36
N ARG A 199 7.22 16.76 -19.00
CA ARG A 199 7.50 16.43 -20.41
C ARG A 199 7.45 14.93 -20.68
N ARG A 200 8.00 14.10 -19.78
CA ARG A 200 8.03 12.63 -19.93
C ARG A 200 6.65 12.01 -19.74
N TRP A 201 5.87 12.50 -18.78
CA TRP A 201 4.49 12.06 -18.57
C TRP A 201 3.56 12.49 -19.70
N ARG A 202 3.67 13.72 -20.20
CA ARG A 202 2.94 14.16 -21.41
C ARG A 202 3.27 13.30 -22.62
N TYR A 203 4.55 12.97 -22.82
CA TYR A 203 4.97 12.06 -23.87
C TYR A 203 4.34 10.66 -23.69
N PHE A 204 4.38 10.12 -22.47
CA PHE A 204 3.74 8.84 -22.14
C PHE A 204 2.23 8.87 -22.43
N PHE A 205 1.51 9.89 -21.96
CA PHE A 205 0.07 10.05 -22.19
C PHE A 205 -0.27 10.22 -23.67
N THR A 206 0.48 11.06 -24.39
CA THR A 206 0.27 11.30 -25.84
C THR A 206 0.54 10.03 -26.66
N ARG A 207 1.48 9.18 -26.22
CA ARG A 207 1.76 7.89 -26.87
C ARG A 207 0.64 6.87 -26.65
N ASN A 208 0.04 6.85 -25.46
CA ASN A 208 -1.06 5.94 -25.15
C ASN A 208 -2.41 6.42 -25.70
N LYS A 209 -2.63 7.75 -25.77
CA LYS A 209 -3.85 8.36 -26.31
C LYS A 209 -3.52 9.56 -27.20
N PRO A 210 -3.20 9.33 -28.48
CA PRO A 210 -2.88 10.39 -29.44
C PRO A 210 -4.08 11.32 -29.67
N GLY A 211 -3.88 12.63 -29.47
CA GLY A 211 -4.94 13.65 -29.55
C GLY A 211 -5.46 14.13 -28.19
N TRP A 212 -5.16 13.41 -27.10
CA TRP A 212 -5.37 13.94 -25.75
C TRP A 212 -4.26 14.91 -25.38
N LYS A 213 -4.65 16.11 -24.96
CA LYS A 213 -3.76 17.04 -24.27
C LYS A 213 -4.01 16.90 -22.77
N PRO A 214 -3.05 16.35 -22.00
CA PRO A 214 -3.20 16.26 -20.56
C PRO A 214 -3.56 17.62 -19.95
N PRO A 215 -4.45 17.65 -18.95
CA PRO A 215 -4.92 18.89 -18.36
C PRO A 215 -3.74 19.65 -17.74
N SER A 216 -3.80 20.99 -17.81
CA SER A 216 -2.86 21.82 -17.07
C SER A 216 -3.18 21.78 -15.58
N ARG A 217 -2.22 22.16 -14.75
CA ARG A 217 -2.46 22.37 -13.32
C ARG A 217 -3.64 23.29 -13.08
N ALA A 218 -3.75 24.39 -13.83
CA ALA A 218 -4.87 25.33 -13.71
C ALA A 218 -6.23 24.68 -14.05
N ALA A 219 -6.27 23.75 -15.02
CA ALA A 219 -7.48 23.02 -15.35
C ALA A 219 -7.87 22.05 -14.23
N ILE A 220 -6.90 21.28 -13.70
CA ILE A 220 -7.12 20.38 -12.57
C ILE A 220 -7.59 21.19 -11.34
N THR A 221 -6.89 22.27 -10.98
CA THR A 221 -7.23 23.11 -9.81
C THR A 221 -8.64 23.67 -9.86
N ARG A 222 -9.21 23.92 -11.05
CA ARG A 222 -10.60 24.37 -11.18
C ARG A 222 -11.62 23.26 -10.91
N ILE A 223 -11.28 22.01 -11.20
CA ILE A 223 -12.16 20.83 -11.06
C ILE A 223 -12.09 20.25 -9.65
N LEU A 224 -10.94 20.37 -8.97
CA LEU A 224 -10.72 19.78 -7.65
C LEU A 224 -11.81 20.11 -6.62
N PRO A 225 -12.33 21.35 -6.50
CA PRO A 225 -13.37 21.64 -5.52
C PRO A 225 -14.65 20.84 -5.76
N ASP A 226 -15.10 20.77 -7.01
CA ASP A 226 -16.30 20.02 -7.39
C ASP A 226 -16.09 18.51 -7.20
N PHE A 227 -14.95 17.98 -7.67
CA PHE A 227 -14.58 16.58 -7.45
C PHE A 227 -14.50 16.23 -5.95
N TYR A 228 -13.85 17.09 -5.17
CA TYR A 228 -13.73 16.90 -3.72
C TYR A 228 -15.10 16.89 -3.06
N GLN A 229 -15.99 17.80 -3.47
CA GLN A 229 -17.35 17.85 -2.93
C GLN A 229 -18.14 16.59 -3.29
N GLU A 230 -18.04 16.10 -4.52
CA GLU A 230 -18.68 14.84 -4.93
C GLU A 230 -18.15 13.64 -4.13
N LEU A 231 -16.83 13.54 -3.97
CA LEU A 231 -16.21 12.49 -3.15
C LEU A 231 -16.60 12.61 -1.67
N TYR A 232 -16.62 13.84 -1.14
CA TYR A 232 -17.04 14.12 0.22
C TYR A 232 -18.49 13.70 0.43
N ASP A 233 -19.40 14.04 -0.48
CA ASP A 233 -20.82 13.66 -0.40
C ASP A 233 -20.99 12.14 -0.45
N GLU A 234 -20.20 11.43 -1.27
CA GLU A 234 -20.19 9.97 -1.31
C GLU A 234 -19.72 9.38 0.03
N VAL A 235 -18.59 9.85 0.56
CA VAL A 235 -18.05 9.40 1.85
C VAL A 235 -19.02 9.73 2.99
N PHE A 236 -19.56 10.94 3.02
CA PHE A 236 -20.55 11.38 4.00
C PHE A 236 -21.80 10.52 3.96
N LYS A 237 -22.30 10.19 2.76
CA LYS A 237 -23.42 9.26 2.59
C LYS A 237 -23.09 7.87 3.14
N ARG A 238 -21.89 7.33 2.87
CA ARG A 238 -21.46 6.03 3.42
C ARG A 238 -21.40 6.06 4.95
N ILE A 239 -20.78 7.07 5.55
CA ILE A 239 -20.68 7.23 7.00
C ILE A 239 -22.07 7.38 7.63
N THR A 240 -22.93 8.24 7.08
CA THR A 240 -24.29 8.46 7.61
C THR A 240 -25.23 7.27 7.42
N SER A 241 -25.00 6.43 6.40
CA SER A 241 -25.75 5.19 6.19
C SER A 241 -25.29 4.03 7.08
N SER A 242 -24.10 4.13 7.67
CA SER A 242 -23.55 3.09 8.53
C SER A 242 -24.19 3.15 9.91
N GLU A 243 -24.58 2.00 10.46
CA GLU A 243 -25.16 1.93 11.79
C GLU A 243 -24.17 2.39 12.86
N TRP A 244 -22.91 1.97 12.74
CA TRP A 244 -21.84 2.31 13.67
C TRP A 244 -20.48 2.43 12.98
N PHE A 245 -19.58 3.23 13.54
CA PHE A 245 -18.26 3.48 12.99
C PHE A 245 -17.21 3.77 14.07
N ASN A 246 -15.94 3.70 13.69
CA ASN A 246 -14.80 4.01 14.54
C ASN A 246 -14.18 5.34 14.11
N ILE A 247 -13.69 6.14 15.05
CA ILE A 247 -13.00 7.42 14.78
C ILE A 247 -11.54 7.29 15.15
N ILE A 248 -10.65 7.78 14.30
CA ILE A 248 -9.21 7.82 14.53
C ILE A 248 -8.77 9.29 14.48
N PHE A 249 -8.17 9.77 15.57
CA PHE A 249 -7.51 11.07 15.61
C PHE A 249 -6.00 10.87 15.54
N ASP A 250 -5.38 11.47 14.54
CA ASP A 250 -3.92 11.49 14.38
C ASP A 250 -3.43 12.93 14.37
N ALA A 251 -2.41 13.23 15.17
CA ALA A 251 -1.96 14.58 15.40
C ALA A 251 -0.45 14.73 15.21
N SER A 252 -0.06 15.73 14.42
CA SER A 252 1.33 16.00 14.07
C SER A 252 1.58 17.50 13.97
N ASP A 253 2.84 17.91 13.95
CA ASP A 253 3.18 19.32 13.76
C ASP A 253 3.51 19.56 12.29
N ASN A 254 3.02 20.65 11.74
CA ASN A 254 3.34 21.06 10.38
C ASN A 254 4.71 21.73 10.29
N VAL A 255 5.13 22.06 9.07
CA VAL A 255 6.44 22.71 8.80
C VAL A 255 6.59 24.08 9.44
N SER A 256 5.49 24.73 9.82
CA SER A 256 5.45 26.01 10.53
C SER A 256 5.43 25.84 12.05
N GLY A 257 5.40 24.59 12.54
CA GLY A 257 5.38 24.27 13.97
C GLY A 257 3.98 24.28 14.59
N HIS A 258 2.91 24.53 13.84
CA HIS A 258 1.55 24.42 14.37
C HIS A 258 1.11 22.97 14.40
N ARG A 259 0.30 22.63 15.41
CA ARG A 259 -0.28 21.29 15.53
C ARG A 259 -1.47 21.14 14.59
N ILE A 260 -1.41 20.10 13.77
CA ILE A 260 -2.45 19.66 12.87
C ILE A 260 -3.07 18.37 13.41
N VAL A 261 -4.40 18.28 13.32
CA VAL A 261 -5.16 17.09 13.70
C VAL A 261 -5.92 16.58 12.49
N ASN A 262 -5.73 15.30 12.20
CA ASN A 262 -6.41 14.54 11.17
C ASN A 262 -7.47 13.66 11.82
N ILE A 263 -8.68 13.67 11.27
CA ILE A 263 -9.77 12.77 11.62
C ILE A 263 -9.96 11.79 10.48
N SER A 264 -9.91 10.50 10.81
CA SER A 264 -10.32 9.42 9.91
C SER A 264 -11.47 8.62 10.53
N VAL A 265 -12.35 8.07 9.69
CA VAL A 265 -13.51 7.29 10.10
C VAL A 265 -13.45 5.91 9.45
N GLN A 266 -13.44 4.86 10.26
CA GLN A 266 -13.41 3.48 9.80
C GLN A 266 -14.79 2.84 9.96
N LEU A 267 -15.27 2.21 8.89
CA LEU A 267 -16.53 1.47 8.87
C LEU A 267 -16.28 -0.03 9.16
N PRO A 268 -17.29 -0.79 9.64
CA PRO A 268 -17.19 -2.20 10.04
C PRO A 268 -16.43 -3.12 9.07
N ASP A 269 -16.76 -3.03 7.79
CA ASP A 269 -16.25 -3.90 6.72
C ASP A 269 -15.52 -3.11 5.63
N GLY A 270 -14.99 -1.94 5.98
CA GLY A 270 -14.56 -0.95 5.00
C GLY A 270 -13.17 -0.33 5.27
N PRO A 271 -12.64 0.37 4.26
CA PRO A 271 -11.47 1.24 4.46
C PRO A 271 -11.75 2.30 5.54
N ALA A 272 -10.68 2.83 6.13
CA ALA A 272 -10.75 4.11 6.81
C ALA A 272 -10.89 5.24 5.77
N PHE A 273 -11.84 6.15 5.98
CA PHE A 273 -12.05 7.33 5.18
C PHE A 273 -11.47 8.55 5.88
N TYR A 274 -10.74 9.37 5.13
CA TYR A 274 -10.37 10.69 5.61
C TYR A 274 -11.62 11.57 5.76
N TRP A 275 -11.78 12.19 6.93
CA TRP A 275 -12.86 13.13 7.18
C TRP A 275 -12.39 14.57 7.01
N LYS A 276 -11.45 14.99 7.86
CA LYS A 276 -11.05 16.39 7.96
C LYS A 276 -9.68 16.53 8.62
N THR A 277 -8.99 17.59 8.24
CA THR A 277 -7.79 18.09 8.89
C THR A 277 -8.07 19.50 9.38
N PHE A 278 -7.67 19.83 10.60
CA PHE A 278 -7.66 21.21 11.08
C PHE A 278 -6.31 21.57 11.71
N ASP A 279 -5.90 22.81 11.44
CA ASP A 279 -4.78 23.48 12.10
C ASP A 279 -5.30 24.13 13.38
N THR A 280 -4.67 23.80 14.50
CA THR A 280 -5.04 24.34 15.82
C THR A 280 -4.28 25.63 16.14
N GLY A 281 -3.39 26.10 15.26
CA GLY A 281 -2.62 27.32 15.42
C GLY A 281 -1.82 27.32 16.72
N ASP A 282 -2.02 28.36 17.51
CA ASP A 282 -1.37 28.58 18.81
C ASP A 282 -2.16 27.99 20.00
N GLU A 283 -3.24 27.23 19.76
CA GLU A 283 -4.03 26.65 20.85
C GLU A 283 -3.19 25.70 21.70
N GLN A 284 -3.31 25.82 23.02
CA GLN A 284 -2.70 24.87 23.93
C GLN A 284 -3.44 23.53 23.88
N HIS A 285 -2.71 22.45 23.59
CA HIS A 285 -3.21 21.07 23.53
C HIS A 285 -3.40 20.43 24.91
N THR A 286 -4.12 21.09 25.80
CA THR A 286 -4.61 20.47 27.06
C THR A 286 -5.69 19.44 26.75
N ALA A 287 -5.93 18.51 27.67
CA ALA A 287 -6.96 17.48 27.49
C ALA A 287 -8.36 18.09 27.33
N GLU A 288 -8.66 19.16 28.07
CA GLU A 288 -9.94 19.88 28.00
C GLU A 288 -10.13 20.57 26.65
N ASN A 289 -9.08 21.19 26.11
CA ASN A 289 -9.14 21.84 24.80
C ASN A 289 -9.30 20.81 23.69
N TRP A 290 -8.60 19.66 23.79
CA TRP A 290 -8.80 18.54 22.90
C TRP A 290 -10.24 18.03 22.89
N VAL A 291 -10.85 17.82 24.06
CA VAL A 291 -12.26 17.39 24.15
C VAL A 291 -13.17 18.40 23.47
N LYS A 292 -13.00 19.71 23.73
CA LYS A 292 -13.81 20.77 23.08
C LYS A 292 -13.68 20.74 21.56
N LEU A 293 -12.45 20.57 21.08
CA LEU A 293 -12.09 20.58 19.67
C LEU A 293 -12.73 19.42 18.91
N ILE A 294 -12.64 18.21 19.45
CA ILE A 294 -13.17 17.01 18.78
C ILE A 294 -14.67 16.79 19.01
N TRP A 295 -15.26 17.38 20.05
CA TRP A 295 -16.67 17.18 20.38
C TRP A 295 -17.61 17.61 19.24
N GLY A 296 -17.38 18.80 18.68
CA GLY A 296 -18.19 19.30 17.57
C GLY A 296 -18.10 18.41 16.33
N GLU A 297 -16.90 17.90 16.05
CA GLU A 297 -16.66 16.98 14.92
C GLU A 297 -17.32 15.62 15.14
N MET A 298 -17.26 15.08 16.37
CA MET A 298 -17.97 13.85 16.74
C MET A 298 -19.48 14.00 16.53
N GLN A 299 -20.07 15.10 17.01
CA GLN A 299 -21.49 15.40 16.85
C GLN A 299 -21.88 15.52 15.37
N GLN A 300 -21.04 16.18 14.55
CA GLN A 300 -21.28 16.31 13.13
C GLN A 300 -21.24 14.96 12.42
N LEU A 301 -20.23 14.12 12.72
CA LEU A 301 -20.05 12.80 12.12
C LEU A 301 -21.23 11.86 12.42
N CYS A 302 -21.72 11.89 13.66
CA CYS A 302 -22.79 10.99 14.08
C CYS A 302 -24.20 11.56 13.84
N GLY A 303 -24.32 12.79 13.32
CA GLY A 303 -25.60 13.47 13.14
C GLY A 303 -26.31 13.76 14.47
N GLY A 304 -25.55 13.92 15.55
CA GLY A 304 -26.04 14.09 16.92
C GLY A 304 -26.26 12.79 17.70
N ASP A 305 -26.30 11.63 17.04
CA ASP A 305 -26.47 10.34 17.70
C ASP A 305 -25.13 9.67 18.04
N LEU A 306 -24.59 9.99 19.23
CA LEU A 306 -23.30 9.49 19.71
C LEU A 306 -23.27 7.96 19.91
N SER A 307 -24.43 7.29 19.96
CA SER A 307 -24.51 5.82 20.12
C SER A 307 -23.88 5.07 18.93
N ARG A 308 -23.80 5.74 17.77
CA ARG A 308 -23.20 5.21 16.53
C ARG A 308 -21.67 5.15 16.56
N ILE A 309 -21.02 5.83 17.50
CA ILE A 309 -19.57 5.78 17.63
C ILE A 309 -19.23 4.52 18.44
N ASN A 310 -18.60 3.54 17.79
CA ASN A 310 -18.18 2.29 18.44
C ASN A 310 -16.83 2.46 19.15
N SER A 311 -15.88 3.15 18.52
CA SER A 311 -14.57 3.39 19.14
C SER A 311 -13.92 4.70 18.74
N ILE A 312 -13.01 5.16 19.61
CA ILE A 312 -12.13 6.32 19.39
C ILE A 312 -10.69 5.86 19.59
N CYS A 313 -9.86 6.02 18.56
CA CYS A 313 -8.44 5.76 18.57
C CYS A 313 -7.65 7.06 18.54
N THR A 314 -6.68 7.20 19.43
CA THR A 314 -5.77 8.36 19.48
C THR A 314 -4.33 7.87 19.69
N ASP A 315 -3.36 8.77 19.63
CA ASP A 315 -1.98 8.42 19.94
C ASP A 315 -1.78 7.94 21.41
N THR A 316 -0.63 7.34 21.71
CA THR A 316 -0.31 6.80 23.04
C THR A 316 0.13 7.85 24.09
N GLU A 317 0.11 9.15 23.75
CA GLU A 317 0.60 10.24 24.61
C GLU A 317 -0.23 10.38 25.91
N ASN A 318 0.40 10.90 26.97
CA ASN A 318 -0.25 11.15 28.25
C ASN A 318 -1.44 12.12 28.12
N THR A 319 -1.34 13.10 27.22
CA THR A 319 -2.41 14.05 26.91
C THR A 319 -3.64 13.30 26.37
N MET A 320 -3.46 12.43 25.38
CA MET A 320 -4.56 11.65 24.80
C MET A 320 -5.20 10.68 25.78
N ARG A 321 -4.41 10.08 26.68
CA ARG A 321 -4.96 9.28 27.79
C ARG A 321 -5.87 10.11 28.70
N SER A 322 -5.48 11.36 28.96
CA SER A 322 -6.29 12.29 29.75
C SER A 322 -7.56 12.69 29.00
N VAL A 323 -7.49 12.88 27.68
CA VAL A 323 -8.65 13.10 26.80
C VAL A 323 -9.63 11.93 26.91
N HIS A 324 -9.16 10.69 26.77
CA HIS A 324 -10.01 9.50 26.94
C HIS A 324 -10.64 9.44 28.34
N GLY A 325 -9.87 9.76 29.38
CA GLY A 325 -10.37 9.83 30.75
C GLY A 325 -11.45 10.90 30.97
N LEU A 326 -11.39 12.02 30.26
CA LEU A 326 -12.43 13.06 30.28
C LEU A 326 -13.66 12.64 29.48
N LEU A 327 -13.47 12.12 28.26
CA LEU A 327 -14.58 11.62 27.42
C LEU A 327 -15.35 10.50 28.11
N GLY A 328 -14.66 9.59 28.79
CA GLY A 328 -15.27 8.48 29.51
C GLY A 328 -16.07 8.88 30.76
N ARG A 329 -16.13 10.17 31.12
CA ARG A 329 -17.01 10.69 32.19
C ARG A 329 -18.39 11.07 31.67
N PHE A 330 -18.56 11.26 30.36
CA PHE A 330 -19.85 11.55 29.75
C PHE A 330 -20.68 10.26 29.66
N PRO A 331 -21.87 10.18 30.29
CA PRO A 331 -22.72 9.00 30.22
C PRO A 331 -23.11 8.60 28.79
N GLU A 332 -23.23 9.57 27.89
CA GLU A 332 -23.58 9.37 26.48
C GLU A 332 -22.47 8.70 25.67
N LEU A 333 -21.24 8.68 26.20
CA LEU A 333 -20.08 8.00 25.60
C LEU A 333 -19.74 6.71 26.37
N SER A 334 -20.60 6.27 27.29
CA SER A 334 -20.31 5.14 28.18
C SER A 334 -20.22 3.79 27.48
N HIS A 335 -20.58 3.72 26.20
CA HIS A 335 -20.49 2.54 25.34
C HIS A 335 -19.22 2.56 24.47
N ILE A 336 -18.53 3.69 24.35
CA ILE A 336 -17.41 3.86 23.43
C ILE A 336 -16.18 3.11 23.92
N ASN A 337 -15.55 2.41 22.99
CA ASN A 337 -14.23 1.85 23.20
C ASN A 337 -13.12 2.88 22.89
N PHE A 338 -12.22 3.13 23.84
CA PHE A 338 -11.07 4.03 23.69
C PHE A 338 -9.78 3.24 23.51
N SER A 339 -9.20 3.30 22.31
CA SER A 339 -7.96 2.59 21.97
C SER A 339 -6.78 3.54 21.75
N LEU A 340 -5.57 3.06 21.99
CA LEU A 340 -4.34 3.80 21.73
C LEU A 340 -3.66 3.25 20.47
N GLY A 341 -3.09 4.15 19.68
CA GLY A 341 -2.40 3.81 18.44
C GLY A 341 -1.10 3.04 18.70
N ASP A 342 -1.05 1.82 18.17
CA ASP A 342 0.09 0.91 18.35
C ASP A 342 1.37 1.44 17.71
N SER A 343 1.25 2.10 16.55
CA SER A 343 2.38 2.68 15.82
C SER A 343 3.14 3.72 16.66
N HIS A 344 2.43 4.58 17.41
CA HIS A 344 3.08 5.50 18.36
C HIS A 344 3.70 4.72 19.54
N GLY A 345 3.07 3.64 20.00
CA GLY A 345 3.63 2.73 21.00
C GLY A 345 4.98 2.14 20.61
N LEU A 346 5.08 1.61 19.38
CA LEU A 346 6.29 1.05 18.81
C LEU A 346 7.38 2.11 18.63
N GLN A 347 7.01 3.33 18.21
CA GLN A 347 7.97 4.44 18.14
C GLN A 347 8.52 4.83 19.51
N LEU A 348 7.69 4.82 20.55
CA LEU A 348 8.13 5.06 21.92
C LEU A 348 9.00 3.92 22.47
N LEU A 349 8.78 2.68 22.03
CA LEU A 349 9.67 1.55 22.30
C LEU A 349 11.05 1.79 21.69
N ILE A 350 11.13 2.19 20.40
CA ILE A 350 12.38 2.56 19.74
C ILE A 350 13.09 3.68 20.51
N LYS A 351 12.35 4.74 20.87
CA LYS A 351 12.90 5.88 21.61
C LYS A 351 13.53 5.44 22.93
N ASP A 352 12.81 4.66 23.74
CA ASP A 352 13.29 4.24 25.05
C ASP A 352 14.51 3.32 24.95
N ILE A 353 14.53 2.41 23.96
CA ILE A 353 15.69 1.56 23.70
C ILE A 353 16.92 2.41 23.37
N LEU A 354 16.77 3.41 22.49
CA LEU A 354 17.88 4.29 22.10
C LEU A 354 18.33 5.26 23.20
N LEU A 355 17.56 5.39 24.28
CA LEU A 355 17.97 6.15 25.48
C LEU A 355 18.81 5.32 26.46
N LEU A 356 18.99 4.03 26.22
CA LEU A 356 19.90 3.21 27.03
C LEU A 356 21.35 3.70 26.84
N PRO A 357 22.18 3.71 27.91
CA PRO A 357 23.57 4.16 27.83
C PRO A 357 24.39 3.48 26.73
N PHE A 358 24.07 2.22 26.41
CA PHE A 358 24.71 1.49 25.32
C PHE A 358 24.61 2.20 23.95
N PHE A 359 23.50 2.90 23.70
CA PHE A 359 23.20 3.57 22.42
C PHE A 359 23.40 5.10 22.47
N GLU A 360 23.98 5.66 23.54
CA GLU A 360 24.07 7.12 23.76
C GLU A 360 24.80 7.87 22.64
N ASP A 361 25.73 7.21 21.94
CA ASP A 361 26.50 7.75 20.82
C ASP A 361 25.67 7.87 19.51
N LEU A 362 24.46 7.29 19.46
CA LEU A 362 23.61 7.29 18.28
C LEU A 362 22.61 8.46 18.32
N ILE A 363 22.60 9.25 17.25
CA ILE A 363 21.72 10.42 17.13
C ILE A 363 20.25 9.98 17.10
N ILE A 364 19.44 10.53 17.99
CA ILE A 364 17.98 10.42 17.95
C ILE A 364 17.45 11.56 17.08
N THR A 365 17.02 11.26 15.85
CA THR A 365 16.22 12.20 15.03
C THR A 365 14.73 12.19 15.45
N ARG A 366 13.85 13.01 14.86
CA ARG A 366 12.40 12.94 15.18
C ARG A 366 11.77 11.65 14.61
N TRP A 367 10.55 11.33 15.01
CA TRP A 367 9.83 10.04 14.91
C TRP A 367 9.97 9.23 13.61
N GLY A 368 9.92 7.89 13.72
CA GLY A 368 9.74 6.94 12.60
C GLY A 368 10.93 6.80 11.63
N SER A 369 11.91 7.71 11.66
CA SER A 369 13.05 7.69 10.75
C SER A 369 14.30 7.03 11.30
N GLN A 370 14.34 6.56 12.56
CA GLN A 370 15.60 6.09 13.17
C GLN A 370 16.18 4.89 12.44
N TYR A 371 15.39 3.83 12.26
CA TYR A 371 15.84 2.63 11.56
C TYR A 371 16.33 2.97 10.16
N ASN A 372 15.53 3.70 9.38
CA ASN A 372 15.90 4.09 8.01
C ASN A 372 17.11 5.03 7.95
N SER A 373 17.29 5.91 8.95
CA SER A 373 18.44 6.81 9.05
C SER A 373 19.71 6.04 9.40
N PHE A 374 19.63 5.14 10.38
CA PHE A 374 20.74 4.27 10.78
C PHE A 374 21.13 3.34 9.65
N PHE A 375 20.14 2.72 8.99
CA PHE A 375 20.37 1.87 7.84
C PHE A 375 21.00 2.63 6.67
N SER A 376 20.52 3.85 6.38
CA SER A 376 21.13 4.73 5.37
C SER A 376 22.58 5.10 5.70
N LEU A 377 22.86 5.38 6.97
CA LEU A 377 24.21 5.67 7.46
C LEU A 377 25.13 4.44 7.33
N LEU A 378 24.66 3.27 7.77
CA LEU A 378 25.41 2.01 7.66
C LEU A 378 25.73 1.66 6.20
N ARG A 379 24.77 1.83 5.28
CA ARG A 379 25.00 1.64 3.83
C ARG A 379 26.05 2.58 3.25
N SER A 380 26.27 3.71 3.89
CA SER A 380 27.24 4.73 3.49
C SER A 380 28.58 4.59 4.22
N ARG A 381 28.79 3.54 5.04
CA ARG A 381 29.98 3.35 5.88
C ARG A 381 31.28 3.49 5.11
N ASP A 382 31.43 2.73 4.03
CA ASP A 382 32.70 2.67 3.30
C ASP A 382 32.98 4.01 2.59
N LEU A 383 31.94 4.63 2.03
CA LEU A 383 32.02 5.98 1.44
C LEU A 383 32.38 7.05 2.48
N ALA A 384 31.80 6.96 3.69
CA ALA A 384 32.12 7.87 4.79
C ALA A 384 33.57 7.70 5.26
N ARG A 385 34.06 6.46 5.36
CA ARG A 385 35.45 6.15 5.70
C ARG A 385 36.42 6.68 4.65
N ASP A 386 36.13 6.46 3.36
CA ASP A 386 36.91 7.01 2.26
C ASP A 386 36.94 8.53 2.30
N TRP A 387 35.79 9.17 2.52
CA TRP A 387 35.69 10.62 2.69
C TRP A 387 36.60 11.12 3.83
N SER A 388 36.60 10.44 4.98
CA SER A 388 37.35 10.84 6.19
C SER A 388 38.89 10.82 6.05
N ILE A 389 39.43 10.22 4.97
CA ILE A 389 40.86 10.13 4.70
C ILE A 389 41.30 10.94 3.47
N ARG A 390 40.36 11.58 2.77
CA ARG A 390 40.68 12.42 1.61
C ARG A 390 41.63 13.56 2.00
N LYS A 391 42.40 14.02 1.02
CA LYS A 391 43.41 15.07 1.24
C LYS A 391 42.75 16.40 1.64
N ASP A 392 41.71 16.80 0.93
CA ASP A 392 40.96 18.04 1.20
C ASP A 392 40.40 18.08 2.63
N VAL A 393 39.80 16.97 3.10
CA VAL A 393 39.30 16.87 4.48
C VAL A 393 40.44 16.97 5.52
N ARG A 394 41.59 16.34 5.24
CA ARG A 394 42.77 16.44 6.12
C ARG A 394 43.38 17.84 6.16
N ASP A 395 43.34 18.55 5.04
CA ASP A 395 43.82 19.93 4.94
C ASP A 395 42.85 20.88 5.67
N GLU A 396 41.53 20.67 5.55
CA GLU A 396 40.50 21.41 6.26
C GLU A 396 40.58 21.21 7.79
N LEU A 397 40.82 19.98 8.25
CA LEU A 397 41.04 19.68 9.68
C LEU A 397 42.23 20.43 10.30
N ARG A 398 43.22 20.84 9.49
CA ARG A 398 44.41 21.59 9.92
C ARG A 398 44.26 23.09 9.73
N SER A 399 43.18 23.53 9.08
CA SER A 399 42.92 24.94 8.82
C SER A 399 42.53 25.67 10.12
N GLN A 400 42.81 26.97 10.17
CA GLN A 400 42.38 27.81 11.30
C GLN A 400 40.85 27.99 11.33
N ASP A 401 40.17 27.80 10.20
CA ASP A 401 38.72 27.93 10.04
C ASP A 401 37.99 26.57 10.05
N CYS A 402 38.58 25.54 10.65
CA CYS A 402 38.01 24.19 10.70
C CYS A 402 36.60 24.19 11.33
N PRO A 403 35.58 23.64 10.66
CA PRO A 403 34.24 23.55 11.22
C PRO A 403 34.23 22.76 12.53
N VAL A 404 33.53 23.28 13.55
CA VAL A 404 33.53 22.74 14.93
C VAL A 404 33.20 21.25 15.00
N LEU A 405 32.30 20.76 14.14
CA LEU A 405 31.86 19.36 14.14
C LEU A 405 32.74 18.44 13.30
N LEU A 406 33.61 18.97 12.43
CA LEU A 406 34.38 18.17 11.49
C LEU A 406 35.37 17.21 12.18
N PRO A 407 36.14 17.62 13.22
CA PRO A 407 37.02 16.70 13.93
C PRO A 407 36.29 15.52 14.56
N GLU A 408 35.14 15.79 15.18
CA GLU A 408 34.35 14.79 15.87
C GLU A 408 33.66 13.82 14.91
N ALA A 409 33.11 14.34 13.80
CA ALA A 409 32.54 13.50 12.74
C ALA A 409 33.60 12.53 12.16
N VAL A 410 34.82 13.03 11.91
CA VAL A 410 35.93 12.18 11.41
C VAL A 410 36.38 11.16 12.47
N ARG A 411 36.38 11.53 13.76
CA ARG A 411 36.68 10.62 14.87
C ARG A 411 35.68 9.47 14.91
N ILE A 412 34.38 9.77 14.91
CA ILE A 412 33.28 8.79 14.97
C ILE A 412 33.30 7.87 13.75
N ILE A 413 33.48 8.41 12.53
CA ILE A 413 33.52 7.61 11.29
C ILE A 413 34.68 6.60 11.30
N LYS A 414 35.81 6.91 11.95
CA LYS A 414 36.96 6.02 12.05
C LYS A 414 36.86 5.03 13.20
N ASP A 415 35.92 5.22 14.11
CA ASP A 415 35.73 4.37 15.28
C ASP A 415 34.96 3.10 14.90
N ASN A 416 35.62 1.94 14.97
CA ASN A 416 34.97 0.66 14.70
C ASN A 416 33.87 0.33 15.71
N SER A 417 34.01 0.79 16.96
CA SER A 417 33.00 0.53 18.00
C SER A 417 31.68 1.22 17.69
N PHE A 418 31.72 2.44 17.13
CA PHE A 418 30.53 3.15 16.66
C PHE A 418 29.78 2.36 15.61
N TRP A 419 30.47 1.84 14.59
CA TRP A 419 29.82 1.07 13.52
C TRP A 419 29.23 -0.25 14.02
N LEU A 420 29.89 -0.92 14.96
CA LEU A 420 29.35 -2.12 15.59
C LEU A 420 28.08 -1.80 16.39
N LYS A 421 28.10 -0.74 17.21
CA LYS A 421 26.89 -0.26 17.93
C LYS A 421 25.75 0.11 16.97
N LEU A 422 26.06 0.72 15.83
CA LEU A 422 25.08 1.04 14.79
C LEU A 422 24.46 -0.22 14.17
N GLU A 423 25.28 -1.23 13.86
CA GLU A 423 24.81 -2.53 13.37
C GLU A 423 23.91 -3.23 14.41
N THR A 424 24.30 -3.23 15.68
CA THR A 424 23.49 -3.76 16.79
C THR A 424 22.16 -3.02 16.90
N ALA A 425 22.17 -1.68 16.87
CA ALA A 425 20.95 -0.88 16.93
C ALA A 425 20.01 -1.23 15.76
N ILE A 426 20.52 -1.35 14.54
CA ILE A 426 19.73 -1.74 13.37
C ILE A 426 19.10 -3.12 13.57
N ALA A 427 19.85 -4.10 14.08
CA ALA A 427 19.33 -5.45 14.35
C ALA A 427 18.19 -5.44 15.38
N VAL A 428 18.33 -4.67 16.45
CA VAL A 428 17.29 -4.51 17.49
C VAL A 428 16.05 -3.82 16.94
N LEU A 429 16.24 -2.74 16.17
CA LEU A 429 15.13 -1.91 15.69
C LEU A 429 14.40 -2.53 14.49
N LYS A 430 15.06 -3.40 13.72
CA LYS A 430 14.49 -4.02 12.51
C LYS A 430 13.12 -4.70 12.75
N PRO A 431 12.96 -5.64 13.70
CA PRO A 431 11.66 -6.28 13.92
C PRO A 431 10.58 -5.29 14.35
N VAL A 432 10.94 -4.25 15.10
CA VAL A 432 10.02 -3.18 15.51
C VAL A 432 9.56 -2.36 14.30
N ASN A 433 10.48 -1.99 13.41
CA ASN A 433 10.19 -1.25 12.19
C ASN A 433 9.33 -2.06 11.21
N GLU A 434 9.65 -3.34 11.01
CA GLU A 434 8.86 -4.25 10.17
C GLU A 434 7.42 -4.37 10.67
N PHE A 435 7.25 -4.55 11.99
CA PHE A 435 5.91 -4.60 12.57
C PHE A 435 5.19 -3.25 12.54
N GLN A 436 5.88 -2.13 12.76
CA GLN A 436 5.27 -0.81 12.64
C GLN A 436 4.66 -0.60 11.23
N HIS A 437 5.42 -0.90 10.18
CA HIS A 437 4.88 -0.82 8.80
C HIS A 437 3.70 -1.76 8.57
N ALA A 438 3.72 -2.97 9.15
CA ALA A 438 2.59 -3.88 9.06
C ALA A 438 1.36 -3.36 9.83
N SER A 439 1.55 -2.69 10.97
CA SER A 439 0.48 -2.10 11.79
C SER A 439 -0.20 -0.90 11.11
N GLU A 440 0.55 -0.18 10.26
CA GLU A 440 0.06 0.98 9.51
C GLU A 440 -0.51 0.59 8.13
N ALA A 441 -0.38 -0.69 7.74
CA ALA A 441 -0.82 -1.17 6.45
C ALA A 441 -2.36 -1.23 6.35
N TYR A 442 -2.85 -1.10 5.12
CA TYR A 442 -4.27 -1.21 4.82
C TYR A 442 -4.84 -2.58 5.28
N GLY A 443 -5.88 -2.56 6.12
CA GLY A 443 -6.50 -3.76 6.67
C GLY A 443 -5.87 -4.30 7.95
N ALA A 444 -4.84 -3.63 8.49
CA ALA A 444 -4.35 -3.93 9.83
C ALA A 444 -5.41 -3.57 10.88
N GLY A 445 -5.60 -4.48 11.84
CA GLY A 445 -6.61 -4.36 12.89
C GLY A 445 -6.06 -4.82 14.23
N ILE A 446 -6.81 -4.56 15.30
CA ILE A 446 -6.37 -4.77 16.69
C ILE A 446 -5.95 -6.21 17.01
N THR A 447 -6.48 -7.18 16.28
CA THR A 447 -6.14 -8.62 16.38
C THR A 447 -4.68 -8.92 16.01
N HIS A 448 -4.02 -8.05 15.25
CA HIS A 448 -2.62 -8.23 14.84
C HIS A 448 -1.64 -7.65 15.87
N VAL A 449 -2.11 -6.82 16.81
CA VAL A 449 -1.25 -6.11 17.77
C VAL A 449 -0.49 -7.10 18.65
N VAL A 450 -1.20 -7.97 19.38
CA VAL A 450 -0.54 -8.91 20.31
C VAL A 450 0.45 -9.81 19.59
N ASN A 451 0.05 -10.37 18.44
CA ASN A 451 0.90 -11.26 17.65
C ASN A 451 2.15 -10.54 17.14
N GLY A 452 2.04 -9.30 16.67
CA GLY A 452 3.19 -8.53 16.20
C GLY A 452 4.20 -8.22 17.31
N TRP A 453 3.73 -7.84 18.49
CA TRP A 453 4.61 -7.66 19.64
C TRP A 453 5.31 -8.96 20.05
N LEU A 454 4.60 -10.09 20.06
CA LEU A 454 5.20 -11.39 20.35
C LEU A 454 6.24 -11.80 19.28
N GLN A 455 6.01 -11.46 18.01
CA GLN A 455 6.98 -11.68 16.94
C GLN A 455 8.26 -10.86 17.15
N ILE A 456 8.16 -9.60 17.60
CA ILE A 456 9.33 -8.79 17.98
C ILE A 456 10.13 -9.52 19.06
N LYS A 457 9.45 -9.96 20.13
CA LYS A 457 10.10 -10.67 21.24
C LYS A 457 10.78 -11.96 20.77
N SER A 458 10.10 -12.76 19.94
CA SER A 458 10.65 -13.99 19.35
C SER A 458 11.92 -13.69 18.56
N LYS A 459 11.94 -12.62 17.76
CA LYS A 459 13.11 -12.23 16.97
C LYS A 459 14.30 -11.82 17.83
N TRP A 460 14.06 -11.12 18.93
CA TRP A 460 15.13 -10.78 19.88
C TRP A 460 15.64 -12.01 20.64
N SER A 461 14.76 -12.95 21.02
CA SER A 461 15.19 -14.23 21.61
C SER A 461 16.07 -15.04 20.66
N GLU A 462 15.67 -15.18 19.38
CA GLU A 462 16.47 -15.85 18.34
C GLU A 462 17.85 -15.19 18.18
N MET A 463 17.91 -13.85 18.25
CA MET A 463 19.16 -13.09 18.16
C MET A 463 20.08 -13.34 19.36
N GLY A 464 19.51 -13.43 20.57
CA GLY A 464 20.24 -13.75 21.80
C GLY A 464 20.75 -15.19 21.83
N GLU A 465 19.95 -16.17 21.43
CA GLU A 465 20.35 -17.58 21.33
C GLU A 465 21.50 -17.80 20.34
N ALA A 466 21.52 -17.02 19.26
CA ALA A 466 22.59 -17.06 18.26
C ALA A 466 23.87 -16.30 18.67
N ASP A 467 23.89 -15.66 19.85
CA ASP A 467 25.00 -14.85 20.38
C ASP A 467 25.53 -13.82 19.36
N GLN A 468 24.62 -13.25 18.56
CA GLN A 468 25.01 -12.35 17.45
C GLN A 468 25.58 -11.02 17.93
N PHE A 469 25.14 -10.57 19.12
CA PHE A 469 25.53 -9.29 19.73
C PHE A 469 25.70 -9.48 21.25
N PRO A 470 26.87 -9.94 21.73
CA PRO A 470 27.04 -10.36 23.13
C PRO A 470 26.94 -9.20 24.16
N ASP A 471 27.27 -7.98 23.76
CA ASP A 471 27.29 -6.80 24.65
C ASP A 471 25.95 -6.04 24.70
N ILE A 472 24.90 -6.54 24.04
CA ILE A 472 23.60 -5.88 24.01
C ILE A 472 22.94 -5.91 25.40
N PRO A 473 22.36 -4.81 25.89
CA PRO A 473 21.65 -4.79 27.18
C PRO A 473 20.26 -5.44 27.08
N SER A 474 20.23 -6.77 26.88
CA SER A 474 18.99 -7.55 26.68
C SER A 474 17.98 -7.39 27.81
N ASP A 475 18.43 -7.43 29.06
CA ASP A 475 17.56 -7.31 30.24
C ASP A 475 16.85 -5.94 30.30
N ASP A 476 17.58 -4.87 29.97
CA ASP A 476 17.02 -3.52 29.93
C ASP A 476 16.04 -3.35 28.76
N ILE A 477 16.38 -3.89 27.58
CA ILE A 477 15.50 -3.90 26.41
C ILE A 477 14.21 -4.67 26.73
N ASP A 478 14.32 -5.80 27.41
CA ASP A 478 13.20 -6.63 27.84
C ASP A 478 12.32 -5.92 28.88
N ALA A 479 12.92 -5.21 29.83
CA ALA A 479 12.20 -4.40 30.79
C ALA A 479 11.43 -3.25 30.12
N ILE A 480 12.06 -2.55 29.17
CA ILE A 480 11.41 -1.50 28.37
C ILE A 480 10.27 -2.10 27.54
N PHE A 481 10.53 -3.21 26.86
CA PHE A 481 9.54 -3.91 26.05
C PHE A 481 8.33 -4.30 26.87
N LYS A 482 8.53 -4.93 28.03
CA LYS A 482 7.43 -5.31 28.94
C LYS A 482 6.64 -4.08 29.36
N ALA A 483 7.32 -3.02 29.82
CA ALA A 483 6.66 -1.78 30.23
C ALA A 483 5.85 -1.08 29.11
N ARG A 484 6.28 -1.23 27.84
CA ARG A 484 5.56 -0.69 26.66
C ARG A 484 4.43 -1.60 26.22
N LEU A 485 4.67 -2.92 26.18
CA LEU A 485 3.69 -3.96 25.91
C LEU A 485 2.51 -3.90 26.87
N ASP A 486 2.78 -3.69 28.17
CA ASP A 486 1.75 -3.58 29.21
C ASP A 486 0.79 -2.41 28.95
N LYS A 487 1.32 -1.32 28.39
CA LYS A 487 0.52 -0.15 28.03
C LYS A 487 -0.35 -0.41 26.80
N GLN A 488 0.08 -1.28 25.88
CA GLN A 488 -0.62 -1.56 24.62
C GLN A 488 -1.58 -2.77 24.66
N THR A 489 -1.17 -3.89 25.26
CA THR A 489 -1.79 -5.19 24.99
C THR A 489 -2.84 -5.68 25.97
N VAL A 490 -2.98 -5.06 27.15
CA VAL A 490 -4.07 -5.41 28.09
C VAL A 490 -5.44 -5.32 27.43
N PHE A 491 -5.60 -4.32 26.56
CA PHE A 491 -6.85 -4.10 25.84
C PHE A 491 -7.07 -5.13 24.73
N ALA A 492 -6.04 -5.39 23.91
CA ALA A 492 -6.11 -6.35 22.81
C ALA A 492 -6.27 -7.81 23.29
N ARG A 493 -5.61 -8.20 24.40
CA ARG A 493 -5.75 -9.53 25.02
C ARG A 493 -7.16 -9.76 25.56
N VAL A 494 -7.76 -8.73 26.17
CA VAL A 494 -9.14 -8.81 26.66
C VAL A 494 -10.13 -8.86 25.52
N GLN A 495 -9.92 -8.10 24.44
CA GLN A 495 -10.75 -8.23 23.23
C GLN A 495 -10.69 -9.62 22.61
N GLU A 496 -9.49 -10.16 22.40
CA GLU A 496 -9.32 -11.50 21.82
C GLU A 496 -9.97 -12.58 22.69
N TYR A 497 -9.85 -12.45 24.01
CA TYR A 497 -10.52 -13.33 24.95
C TYR A 497 -12.05 -13.19 24.88
N LEU A 498 -12.59 -11.97 24.93
CA LEU A 498 -14.03 -11.71 24.87
C LEU A 498 -14.63 -12.21 23.55
N GLN A 499 -13.95 -12.02 22.41
CA GLN A 499 -14.37 -12.54 21.10
C GLN A 499 -14.44 -14.07 21.05
N LYS A 500 -13.53 -14.75 21.78
CA LYS A 500 -13.52 -16.22 21.86
C LYS A 500 -14.61 -16.78 22.77
N GLN A 501 -15.08 -16.00 23.75
CA GLN A 501 -16.01 -16.47 24.78
C GLN A 501 -17.46 -16.04 24.55
N LEU A 502 -17.68 -14.87 23.95
CA LEU A 502 -19.00 -14.30 23.73
C LEU A 502 -19.47 -14.64 22.32
N LYS A 503 -20.70 -15.17 22.21
CA LYS A 503 -21.28 -15.62 20.94
C LYS A 503 -22.08 -14.54 20.21
N ASN A 504 -22.35 -13.42 20.88
CA ASN A 504 -23.15 -12.31 20.39
C ASN A 504 -22.31 -11.02 20.41
N ASP A 505 -22.32 -10.28 19.30
CA ASP A 505 -21.62 -9.01 19.13
C ASP A 505 -22.09 -7.95 20.14
N ASP A 506 -23.39 -7.88 20.44
CA ASP A 506 -23.92 -6.90 21.42
C ASP A 506 -23.36 -7.13 22.84
N GLU A 507 -23.23 -8.40 23.23
CA GLU A 507 -22.65 -8.78 24.52
C GLU A 507 -21.15 -8.50 24.55
N TYR A 508 -20.47 -8.74 23.43
CA TYR A 508 -19.06 -8.43 23.24
C TYR A 508 -18.78 -6.92 23.39
N HIS A 509 -19.52 -6.07 22.67
CA HIS A 509 -19.35 -4.62 22.70
C HIS A 509 -19.64 -4.05 24.09
N ARG A 510 -20.66 -4.56 24.79
CA ARG A 510 -20.99 -4.13 26.16
C ARG A 510 -19.90 -4.52 27.16
N ALA A 511 -19.45 -5.78 27.15
CA ALA A 511 -18.39 -6.25 28.06
C ALA A 511 -17.07 -5.52 27.81
N LEU A 512 -16.75 -5.26 26.54
CA LEU A 512 -15.57 -4.52 26.15
C LEU A 512 -15.61 -3.06 26.63
N SER A 513 -16.78 -2.41 26.50
CA SER A 513 -16.98 -1.05 26.97
C SER A 513 -16.85 -0.93 28.49
N GLU A 514 -17.48 -1.82 29.25
CA GLU A 514 -17.36 -1.87 30.72
C GLU A 514 -15.89 -2.04 31.16
N PHE A 515 -15.14 -2.94 30.52
CA PHE A 515 -13.72 -3.13 30.79
C PHE A 515 -12.89 -1.87 30.48
N THR A 516 -13.17 -1.21 29.36
CA THR A 516 -12.49 0.03 28.95
C THR A 516 -12.70 1.14 29.99
N HIS A 517 -13.93 1.34 30.44
CA HIS A 517 -14.26 2.33 31.46
C HIS A 517 -13.58 2.02 32.80
N PHE A 518 -13.56 0.75 33.21
CA PHE A 518 -12.86 0.32 34.42
C PHE A 518 -11.37 0.63 34.35
N ARG A 519 -10.71 0.28 33.24
CA ARG A 519 -9.28 0.57 33.00
C ARG A 519 -8.99 2.07 33.05
N MET A 520 -9.81 2.90 32.39
CA MET A 520 -9.62 4.36 32.35
C MET A 520 -9.82 5.01 33.71
N ARG A 521 -10.78 4.54 34.52
CA ARG A 521 -11.03 5.08 35.86
C ARG A 521 -10.00 4.65 36.89
N THR A 522 -9.45 3.46 36.74
CA THR A 522 -8.57 2.91 37.77
C THR A 522 -7.11 3.16 37.49
N GLY A 523 -6.62 3.33 36.26
CA GLY A 523 -5.21 3.31 35.83
C GLY A 523 -4.17 4.28 36.46
N GLY A 524 -4.40 4.82 37.66
CA GLY A 524 -3.38 5.51 38.46
C GLY A 524 -2.30 4.57 39.06
N PRO A 525 -1.31 5.14 39.78
CA PRO A 525 -0.17 4.41 40.34
C PRO A 525 -0.57 3.26 41.29
N ASP A 526 -1.66 3.43 42.03
CA ASP A 526 -2.15 2.49 43.04
C ASP A 526 -3.25 1.54 42.51
N SER A 527 -3.34 1.41 41.19
CA SER A 527 -4.44 0.71 40.54
C SER A 527 -4.24 -0.79 40.37
N LEU A 528 -5.36 -1.51 40.24
CA LEU A 528 -5.40 -2.90 39.81
C LEU A 528 -4.79 -3.12 38.42
N PHE A 529 -4.55 -2.06 37.65
CA PHE A 529 -3.86 -2.10 36.36
C PHE A 529 -2.45 -1.44 36.40
N ASN A 530 -1.86 -1.30 37.58
CA ASN A 530 -0.49 -0.82 37.70
C ASN A 530 0.50 -1.91 37.27
N LYS A 531 1.72 -1.52 36.93
CA LYS A 531 2.82 -2.41 36.50
C LYS A 531 3.25 -3.49 37.52
N HIS A 532 2.68 -3.45 38.73
CA HIS A 532 2.97 -4.38 39.83
C HIS A 532 1.75 -5.22 40.22
N SER A 533 0.65 -5.16 39.46
CA SER A 533 -0.59 -5.86 39.79
C SER A 533 -0.60 -7.28 39.24
N ALA A 534 -1.42 -8.13 39.87
CA ALA A 534 -1.63 -9.52 39.46
C ALA A 534 -2.21 -9.69 38.04
N VAL A 535 -2.65 -8.60 37.39
CA VAL A 535 -3.15 -8.59 35.99
C VAL A 535 -2.03 -8.83 34.97
N TYR A 536 -0.77 -8.57 35.35
CA TYR A 536 0.39 -8.53 34.46
C TYR A 536 1.42 -9.64 34.71
N ASP A 537 1.09 -10.59 35.58
CA ASP A 537 1.89 -11.80 35.80
C ASP A 537 1.36 -12.96 34.93
N ASP A 538 2.20 -13.96 34.65
CA ASP A 538 1.85 -15.15 33.84
C ASP A 538 0.71 -15.98 34.50
N GLY A 539 0.38 -15.67 35.75
CA GLY A 539 -0.73 -16.21 36.51
C GLY A 539 -2.09 -15.55 36.26
N PHE A 540 -2.22 -14.48 35.45
CA PHE A 540 -3.50 -13.81 35.25
C PHE A 540 -4.47 -14.65 34.42
N LYS A 541 -5.32 -15.41 35.12
CA LYS A 541 -6.35 -16.24 34.50
C LYS A 541 -7.56 -15.37 34.15
N PRO A 542 -8.23 -15.59 33.02
CA PRO A 542 -9.42 -14.83 32.66
C PRO A 542 -10.53 -14.81 33.73
N ALA A 543 -10.61 -15.85 34.57
CA ALA A 543 -11.48 -15.89 35.76
C ALA A 543 -11.23 -14.75 36.76
N MET A 544 -10.01 -14.24 36.86
CA MET A 544 -9.63 -13.14 37.77
C MET A 544 -10.11 -11.77 37.26
N ALA A 545 -10.17 -11.57 35.93
CA ALA A 545 -10.83 -10.42 35.34
C ALA A 545 -12.34 -10.39 35.67
N TRP A 546 -12.97 -11.57 35.66
CA TRP A 546 -14.38 -11.73 36.03
C TRP A 546 -14.63 -11.53 37.53
N GLN A 547 -13.73 -11.98 38.40
CA GLN A 547 -13.80 -11.74 39.85
C GLN A 547 -13.79 -10.23 40.19
N CYS A 548 -12.99 -9.44 39.47
CA CYS A 548 -12.90 -7.99 39.65
C CYS A 548 -14.20 -7.27 39.24
N LEU A 549 -14.85 -7.73 38.17
CA LEU A 549 -16.16 -7.24 37.72
C LEU A 549 -17.31 -7.68 38.67
N LEU A 550 -17.18 -8.85 39.29
CA LEU A 550 -18.13 -9.43 40.24
C LEU A 550 -18.15 -8.68 41.59
N ASN A 551 -16.99 -8.22 42.07
CA ASN A 551 -16.86 -7.45 43.32
C ASN A 551 -17.48 -6.05 43.28
N GLN A 552 -17.95 -5.57 42.12
CA GLN A 552 -18.58 -4.25 41.97
C GLN A 552 -20.04 -4.30 41.44
N GLY A 553 -20.66 -5.49 41.44
CA GLY A 553 -22.09 -5.63 41.18
C GLY A 553 -22.51 -5.71 39.71
N SER A 554 -21.59 -6.05 38.79
CA SER A 554 -21.95 -6.28 37.39
C SER A 554 -22.90 -7.49 37.25
N ILE A 555 -24.02 -7.27 36.55
CA ILE A 555 -25.05 -8.29 36.27
C ILE A 555 -24.52 -9.40 35.36
N LEU A 556 -23.51 -9.12 34.51
CA LEU A 556 -22.89 -10.10 33.60
C LEU A 556 -22.10 -11.19 34.36
N ALA A 557 -21.43 -10.80 35.45
CA ALA A 557 -20.64 -11.72 36.26
C ALA A 557 -21.51 -12.79 36.97
N ARG A 558 -22.79 -12.48 37.23
CA ARG A 558 -23.78 -13.42 37.81
C ARG A 558 -24.20 -14.53 36.86
N VAL A 559 -24.11 -14.31 35.54
CA VAL A 559 -24.51 -15.28 34.50
C VAL A 559 -23.32 -16.16 34.10
N ALA A 560 -22.11 -15.59 34.03
CA ALA A 560 -20.89 -16.33 33.65
C ALA A 560 -20.44 -17.36 34.71
N VAL A 561 -20.58 -17.08 36.00
CA VAL A 561 -20.27 -18.05 37.08
C VAL A 561 -21.22 -19.26 37.04
N LYS A 562 -22.49 -19.06 36.65
CA LYS A 562 -23.46 -20.15 36.47
C LYS A 562 -23.08 -21.11 35.33
N ALA A 563 -22.37 -20.61 34.30
CA ALA A 563 -21.87 -21.43 33.20
C ALA A 563 -20.54 -22.12 33.53
N PHE A 564 -19.68 -21.50 34.35
CA PHE A 564 -18.34 -22.03 34.67
C PHE A 564 -18.37 -23.18 35.71
N ILE A 565 -19.35 -23.19 36.62
CA ILE A 565 -19.56 -24.30 37.57
C ILE A 565 -19.99 -25.60 36.86
N PHE A 566 -20.53 -25.51 35.64
CA PHE A 566 -21.08 -26.65 34.90
C PHE A 566 -20.02 -27.48 34.12
N MET A 567 -18.77 -27.02 33.99
CA MET A 567 -17.81 -27.60 33.03
C MET A 567 -16.56 -28.28 33.63
N ASN A 568 -16.53 -28.65 34.92
CA ASN A 568 -15.31 -29.17 35.55
C ASN A 568 -15.41 -30.60 36.09
N ASP A 569 -15.72 -31.57 35.22
CA ASP A 569 -15.64 -33.02 35.53
C ASP A 569 -14.19 -33.54 35.69
N ARG A 570 -13.16 -32.74 35.38
CA ARG A 570 -11.74 -33.15 35.50
C ARG A 570 -11.12 -32.91 36.88
N VAL A 571 -11.76 -32.14 37.74
CA VAL A 571 -11.25 -31.83 39.10
C VAL A 571 -11.66 -32.92 40.10
N LEU A 572 -12.81 -33.58 39.92
CA LEU A 572 -13.27 -34.65 40.80
C LEU A 572 -12.47 -35.95 40.67
N ASP A 573 -11.96 -36.26 39.48
CA ASP A 573 -11.11 -37.45 39.28
C ASP A 573 -9.73 -37.31 39.94
N ARG A 574 -9.23 -36.08 40.17
CA ARG A 574 -7.94 -35.85 40.85
C ARG A 574 -8.02 -35.93 42.37
N LEU A 575 -9.19 -35.71 42.96
CA LEU A 575 -9.37 -35.70 44.42
C LEU A 575 -9.68 -37.07 45.02
N LYS A 576 -9.97 -38.09 44.19
CA LYS A 576 -10.18 -39.47 44.67
C LYS A 576 -8.89 -40.22 45.00
N ASP A 577 -7.71 -39.74 44.57
CA ASP A 577 -6.52 -40.61 44.50
C ASP A 577 -5.40 -40.33 45.52
N GLN A 578 -5.28 -39.18 46.20
CA GLN A 578 -4.11 -38.98 47.11
C GLN A 578 -4.35 -38.22 48.45
N GLU A 579 -4.11 -38.98 49.53
CA GLU A 579 -3.29 -38.70 50.72
C GLU A 579 -3.61 -37.62 51.79
N TYR A 580 -4.71 -36.86 51.73
CA TYR A 580 -4.97 -35.81 52.76
C TYR A 580 -6.07 -36.15 53.79
N ALA A 581 -6.23 -37.43 54.14
CA ALA A 581 -7.34 -37.84 55.00
C ALA A 581 -7.15 -37.58 56.52
N HIS A 582 -5.95 -37.40 57.07
CA HIS A 582 -5.83 -37.40 58.54
C HIS A 582 -4.73 -36.49 59.16
N LYS A 583 -5.17 -35.68 60.16
CA LYS A 583 -4.42 -35.16 61.34
C LYS A 583 -4.09 -33.65 61.46
N LYS A 584 -5.03 -32.74 61.19
CA LYS A 584 -5.01 -31.39 61.82
C LYS A 584 -6.42 -30.95 62.24
N ARG A 585 -6.53 -30.18 63.34
CA ARG A 585 -7.79 -29.50 63.73
C ARG A 585 -7.81 -28.10 63.08
N TRP A 586 -9.00 -27.66 62.68
CA TRP A 586 -9.25 -26.43 61.89
C TRP A 586 -8.66 -25.14 62.45
N ALA A 587 -8.46 -25.05 63.77
CA ALA A 587 -7.88 -23.89 64.42
C ALA A 587 -6.34 -23.80 64.28
N ASP A 588 -5.70 -24.86 63.77
CA ASP A 588 -4.24 -24.99 63.68
C ASP A 588 -3.72 -24.92 62.22
N LEU A 589 -4.54 -24.39 61.29
CA LEU A 589 -4.22 -24.25 59.86
C LEU A 589 -3.43 -22.96 59.59
N GLU A 590 -2.36 -23.06 58.80
CA GLU A 590 -1.55 -21.90 58.38
C GLU A 590 -2.00 -21.37 57.01
N GLU A 591 -1.57 -20.17 56.61
CA GLU A 591 -2.00 -19.46 55.39
C GLU A 591 -1.85 -20.29 54.09
N LYS A 592 -0.86 -21.17 54.02
CA LYS A 592 -0.68 -22.12 52.92
C LYS A 592 -1.76 -23.21 52.87
N ASP A 593 -2.27 -23.63 54.02
CA ASP A 593 -3.33 -24.65 54.14
C ASP A 593 -4.69 -24.04 53.76
N TRP A 594 -4.86 -22.71 53.92
CA TRP A 594 -6.04 -21.96 53.47
C TRP A 594 -6.06 -21.70 51.96
N LEU A 595 -4.90 -21.45 51.33
CA LEU A 595 -4.76 -21.30 49.88
C LEU A 595 -5.10 -22.58 49.10
N GLU A 596 -4.94 -23.76 49.71
CA GLU A 596 -5.42 -25.03 49.14
C GLU A 596 -6.92 -25.30 49.41
N LEU A 597 -7.50 -24.72 50.47
CA LEU A 597 -8.91 -24.90 50.86
C LEU A 597 -9.88 -23.90 50.21
N GLU A 598 -9.38 -22.81 49.64
CA GLU A 598 -10.17 -21.76 48.98
C GLU A 598 -10.94 -22.25 47.74
N ASP A 599 -10.68 -23.49 47.29
CA ASP A 599 -11.20 -23.97 46.01
C ASP A 599 -12.54 -24.74 46.05
N SER A 600 -13.21 -25.11 47.17
CA SER A 600 -14.34 -26.08 47.00
C SER A 600 -15.55 -26.22 47.94
N TYR A 601 -15.73 -25.60 49.11
CA TYR A 601 -16.88 -26.04 49.98
C TYR A 601 -17.81 -24.99 50.60
N LEU A 602 -17.38 -23.74 50.81
CA LEU A 602 -18.27 -22.72 51.39
C LEU A 602 -19.29 -22.15 50.39
N ILE A 603 -18.95 -22.14 49.11
CA ILE A 603 -19.77 -21.54 48.06
C ILE A 603 -21.03 -22.39 47.78
N SER A 604 -20.91 -23.73 47.76
CA SER A 604 -22.06 -24.62 47.53
C SER A 604 -23.13 -24.55 48.62
N ARG A 605 -22.75 -24.30 49.88
CA ARG A 605 -23.70 -24.30 51.02
C ARG A 605 -24.54 -23.02 51.05
N VAL A 606 -23.91 -21.87 50.79
CA VAL A 606 -24.58 -20.57 50.70
C VAL A 606 -25.52 -20.50 49.50
N ILE A 607 -25.15 -21.15 48.39
CA ILE A 607 -25.96 -21.22 47.16
C ILE A 607 -27.21 -22.10 47.38
N CYS A 608 -27.08 -23.26 48.03
CA CYS A 608 -28.22 -24.14 48.29
C CYS A 608 -29.21 -23.57 49.32
N GLU A 609 -28.74 -22.83 50.33
CA GLU A 609 -29.64 -22.16 51.28
C GLU A 609 -30.40 -20.99 50.64
N ARG A 610 -29.76 -20.26 49.72
CA ARG A 610 -30.41 -19.15 48.99
C ARG A 610 -31.40 -19.63 47.93
N ALA A 611 -31.11 -20.74 47.25
CA ALA A 611 -32.00 -21.35 46.26
C ALA A 611 -33.31 -21.89 46.88
N ARG A 612 -33.25 -22.45 48.10
CA ARG A 612 -34.43 -22.86 48.88
C ARG A 612 -35.27 -21.68 49.36
N GLN A 613 -34.64 -20.53 49.65
CA GLN A 613 -35.35 -19.31 50.03
C GLN A 613 -36.07 -18.64 48.86
N GLU A 614 -35.64 -18.90 47.62
CA GLU A 614 -36.20 -18.32 46.39
C GLU A 614 -37.10 -19.31 45.61
N GLY A 615 -37.45 -20.47 46.19
CA GLY A 615 -38.43 -21.42 45.64
C GLY A 615 -37.94 -22.24 44.44
N LEU A 616 -36.62 -22.40 44.27
CA LEU A 616 -35.98 -23.11 43.16
C LEU A 616 -35.63 -24.57 43.52
N ASP A 617 -36.51 -25.26 44.25
CA ASP A 617 -36.24 -26.57 44.87
C ASP A 617 -35.99 -27.70 43.83
N GLY A 618 -36.62 -27.63 42.66
CA GLY A 618 -36.53 -28.66 41.62
C GLY A 618 -35.14 -28.82 40.99
N TRP A 619 -34.19 -27.91 41.25
CA TRP A 619 -32.82 -28.00 40.73
C TRP A 619 -31.89 -28.83 41.63
N CYS A 620 -32.23 -29.04 42.92
CA CYS A 620 -31.40 -29.83 43.83
C CYS A 620 -31.58 -31.35 43.66
N ASP A 621 -32.74 -31.81 43.19
CA ASP A 621 -33.08 -33.25 43.13
C ASP A 621 -32.39 -34.01 41.98
N GLY A 622 -31.84 -33.31 40.99
CA GLY A 622 -31.09 -33.90 39.87
C GLY A 622 -29.68 -34.40 40.22
N LEU A 623 -29.16 -34.08 41.41
CA LEU A 623 -27.78 -34.38 41.81
C LEU A 623 -27.57 -35.80 42.38
N HIS A 624 -28.63 -36.60 42.58
CA HIS A 624 -28.53 -37.94 43.18
C HIS A 624 -28.55 -39.13 42.20
N GLN A 625 -28.59 -38.91 40.87
CA GLN A 625 -28.81 -39.99 39.89
C GLN A 625 -27.60 -40.45 39.06
N TRP A 626 -26.37 -40.13 39.44
CA TRP A 626 -25.18 -40.70 38.78
C TRP A 626 -24.34 -41.49 39.78
N ARG A 627 -24.63 -42.80 39.87
CA ARG A 627 -23.71 -43.80 40.43
C ARG A 627 -22.72 -44.20 39.33
N PHE A 628 -21.43 -43.97 39.55
CA PHE A 628 -20.34 -44.89 39.25
C PHE A 628 -19.10 -44.55 40.09
#